data_AF-A0A8T6YB13-F1
#
_entry.id   AF-A0A8T6YB13-F1
#
_cell.length_a   1.000
_cell.length_b   1.000
_cell.length_c   1.000
_cell.angle_alpha   90.00
_cell.angle_beta   90.00
_cell.angle_gamma   90.00
#
_symmetry.space_group_name_H-M   'P 1'
#
loop_
_entity.id
_entity.type
_entity.pdbx_description
1 polymer ?
#
loop_
_entity_poly.entity_id
_entity_poly.type
_entity_poly.pdbx_seq_one_letter_code
_entity_poly.pdbx_strand_id
1 'polypeptide(L)' 'MNEVTTIPVTKKVRDMLKSYGSKGETYDNILRRMMKQVDHEEFMERQYKLLQEKDKFVSLDEI' A
#
# COMPACT_ATOMS: atom_id res chain seq x y z
N MET A 1 21.47 -2.08 -12.01
CA MET A 1 20.42 -2.30 -13.03
C MET A 1 19.18 -2.75 -12.29
N ASN A 2 18.00 -2.18 -12.55
CA ASN A 2 16.78 -2.73 -11.99
C ASN A 2 16.53 -4.08 -12.70
N GLU A 3 16.68 -5.18 -11.98
CA GLU A 3 16.38 -6.51 -12.50
C GLU A 3 14.88 -6.60 -12.78
N VAL A 4 14.53 -6.72 -14.06
CA VAL A 4 13.14 -6.89 -14.49
C VAL A 4 12.81 -8.36 -14.40
N THR A 5 11.77 -8.70 -13.65
CA THR A 5 11.23 -10.05 -13.57
C THR A 5 9.86 -10.14 -14.25
N THR A 6 9.42 -11.35 -14.57
CA THR A 6 8.11 -11.60 -15.20
C THR A 6 7.15 -12.22 -14.19
N ILE A 7 5.95 -11.65 -14.09
CA ILE A 7 4.86 -12.18 -13.27
C ILE A 7 3.79 -12.73 -14.21
N PRO A 8 3.52 -14.05 -14.22
CA PRO A 8 2.43 -14.60 -15.01
C PRO A 8 1.08 -14.20 -14.39
N VAL A 9 0.21 -13.61 -15.20
CA VAL A 9 -1.14 -13.21 -14.79
C VAL A 9 -2.14 -13.57 -15.88
N THR A 10 -3.42 -13.70 -15.51
CA THR A 10 -4.48 -13.90 -16.50
C THR A 10 -4.68 -12.64 -17.34
N LYS A 11 -5.23 -12.80 -18.56
CA LYS A 11 -5.59 -11.67 -19.44
C LYS A 11 -6.52 -10.69 -18.71
N LYS A 12 -7.49 -11.21 -17.96
CA LYS A 12 -8.43 -10.41 -17.15
C LYS A 12 -7.72 -9.51 -16.16
N VAL A 13 -6.75 -10.05 -15.40
CA VAL A 13 -5.97 -9.26 -14.42
C VAL A 13 -5.13 -8.19 -15.11
N ARG A 14 -4.47 -8.53 -16.22
CA ARG A 14 -3.71 -7.54 -17.01
C ARG A 14 -4.59 -6.39 -17.52
N ASP A 15 -5.81 -6.69 -17.96
CA ASP A 15 -6.74 -5.69 -18.48
C ASP A 15 -7.31 -4.83 -17.33
N MET A 16 -7.55 -5.42 -16.16
CA MET A 16 -7.83 -4.65 -14.93
C MET A 16 -6.67 -3.72 -14.57
N LEU A 17 -5.43 -4.20 -14.59
CA LEU A 17 -4.24 -3.36 -14.34
C LEU A 17 -4.17 -2.17 -15.30
N LYS A 18 -4.51 -2.36 -16.58
CA LYS A 18 -4.59 -1.24 -17.54
C LYS A 18 -5.62 -0.20 -17.14
N SER A 19 -6.78 -0.62 -16.62
CA SER A 19 -7.85 0.30 -16.21
C SER A 19 -7.46 1.20 -15.04
N TYR A 20 -6.52 0.74 -14.20
CA TYR A 20 -5.97 1.53 -13.09
C TYR A 20 -4.85 2.49 -13.50
N GLY A 21 -4.29 2.34 -14.70
CA GLY A 21 -3.17 3.15 -15.17
C GLY A 21 -3.60 4.48 -15.79
N SER A 22 -2.79 5.53 -15.56
CA SER A 22 -2.89 6.79 -16.31
C SER A 22 -1.96 6.78 -17.53
N LYS A 23 -2.19 7.68 -18.50
CA LYS A 23 -1.34 7.79 -19.70
C LYS A 23 0.12 8.06 -19.29
N GLY A 24 1.03 7.19 -19.73
CA GLY A 24 2.46 7.26 -19.41
C GLY A 24 2.89 6.47 -18.16
N GLU A 25 1.96 5.80 -17.48
CA GLU A 25 2.25 4.98 -16.31
C GLU A 25 2.63 3.54 -16.68
N THR A 26 3.65 2.97 -16.03
CA THR A 26 4.07 1.57 -16.23
C THR A 26 3.32 0.62 -15.30
N TYR A 27 3.27 -0.68 -15.63
CA TYR A 27 2.72 -1.68 -14.72
C TYR A 27 3.45 -1.72 -13.36
N ASP A 28 4.77 -1.49 -13.34
CA ASP A 28 5.54 -1.41 -12.10
C ASP A 28 5.08 -0.24 -11.21
N ASN A 29 4.80 0.93 -11.82
CA ASN A 29 4.28 2.09 -11.08
C ASN A 29 2.90 1.81 -10.49
N ILE A 30 1.99 1.21 -11.28
CA ILE A 30 0.63 0.87 -10.84
C ILE A 30 0.70 -0.10 -9.66
N LEU A 31 1.51 -1.17 -9.78
CA LEU A 31 1.70 -2.17 -8.73
C LEU A 31 2.29 -1.54 -7.46
N ARG A 32 3.31 -0.68 -7.57
CA ARG A 32 3.89 0.03 -6.42
C ARG A 32 2.89 0.95 -5.74
N ARG A 33 2.06 1.67 -6.49
CA ARG A 33 1.02 2.54 -5.94
C ARG A 33 -0.01 1.72 -5.16
N MET A 34 -0.47 0.61 -5.74
CA MET A 34 -1.43 -0.29 -5.08
C MET A 34 -0.85 -0.89 -3.80
N MET A 35 0.40 -1.37 -3.82
CA MET A 35 1.06 -1.91 -2.63
C MET A 35 1.17 -0.85 -1.53
N LYS A 36 1.59 0.37 -1.86
CA LYS A 36 1.67 1.47 -0.89
C LYS A 36 0.33 1.83 -0.25
N GLN A 37 -0.77 1.74 -1.00
CA GLN A 37 -2.10 1.99 -0.47
C GLN A 37 -2.51 0.91 0.53
N VAL A 38 -2.28 -0.36 0.21
CA VAL A 38 -2.55 -1.50 1.11
C VAL A 38 -1.71 -1.41 2.38
N ASP A 39 -0.40 -1.14 2.24
CA ASP A 39 0.50 -0.96 3.38
C ASP A 39 0.04 0.17 4.31
N HIS A 40 -0.45 1.28 3.72
CA HIS A 40 -0.97 2.40 4.48
C HIS A 40 -2.26 2.04 5.22
N GLU A 41 -3.19 1.34 4.58
CA GLU A 41 -4.44 0.89 5.20
C GLU A 41 -4.17 -0.07 6.37
N GLU A 42 -3.31 -1.08 6.18
CA GLU A 42 -2.91 -2.00 7.26
C GLU A 42 -2.22 -1.26 8.41
N PHE A 43 -1.32 -0.33 8.08
CA PHE A 43 -0.63 0.47 9.09
C PHE A 43 -1.64 1.29 9.90
N MET A 44 -2.56 1.98 9.23
CA MET A 44 -3.59 2.79 9.88
C MET A 44 -4.51 1.93 10.74
N GLU A 45 -4.92 0.75 10.29
CA GLU A 45 -5.73 -0.17 11.10
C GLU A 45 -5.02 -0.56 12.41
N ARG A 46 -3.71 -0.84 12.35
CA ARG A 46 -2.90 -1.11 13.54
C ARG A 46 -2.81 0.10 14.46
N GLN A 47 -2.59 1.30 13.91
CA GLN A 47 -2.55 2.53 14.70
C GLN A 47 -3.88 2.83 15.38
N TYR A 48 -5.01 2.62 14.70
CA TYR A 48 -6.33 2.77 15.29
C TYR A 48 -6.57 1.81 16.46
N LYS A 49 -6.13 0.55 16.35
CA LYS A 49 -6.18 -0.40 17.47
C LYS A 49 -5.38 0.08 18.67
N LEU A 50 -4.15 0.56 18.46
CA LEU A 50 -3.32 1.10 19.54
C LEU A 50 -3.95 2.35 20.18
N LEU A 51 -4.54 3.24 19.38
CA LEU A 51 -5.23 4.44 19.86
C LEU A 51 -6.50 4.13 20.68
N GLN A 52 -7.12 2.96 20.51
CA GLN A 52 -8.23 2.52 21.37
C GLN A 52 -7.75 2.08 22.76
N GLU A 53 -6.48 1.74 22.91
CA GLU A 53 -5.83 1.45 24.20
C GLU A 53 -5.41 2.76 24.91
N LYS A 54 -6.33 3.74 24.99
CA LYS A 54 -6.09 5.10 25.52
C LYS A 54 -5.47 5.14 26.92
N ASP A 55 -5.72 4.13 27.74
CA ASP A 55 -5.24 4.04 29.13
C ASP A 55 -3.72 3.76 29.25
N LYS A 56 -3.02 3.50 28.13
CA LYS A 56 -1.57 3.24 28.10
C LYS A 56 -0.73 4.42 27.62
N PHE A 57 -1.36 5.53 27.22
CA PHE A 57 -0.63 6.70 26.76
C PHE A 57 -0.26 7.58 27.96
N VAL A 58 1.04 7.75 28.19
CA VAL A 58 1.58 8.71 29.18
C VAL A 58 1.81 10.04 28.46
N SER A 59 1.49 11.16 29.12
CA SER A 59 1.72 12.47 28.52
C SER A 59 3.21 12.75 28.38
N LEU A 60 3.62 13.35 27.26
CA LEU A 60 5.02 13.76 27.05
C LEU A 60 5.45 14.90 28.00
N ASP A 61 4.49 15.58 28.63
CA ASP A 61 4.75 16.60 29.65
C ASP A 61 5.11 16.01 31.03
N GLU A 62 4.97 14.68 31.20
CA GLU A 62 5.31 13.96 32.44
C GLU A 62 6.71 13.29 32.39
N ILE A 63 7.51 13.58 31.36
CA ILE A 63 8.89 13.07 31.15
C ILE A 63 9.91 14.21 31.29
#